data_AF-A0AAQ0BRW6-F1
#
_entry.id   AF-A0AAQ0BRW6-F1
#
_cell.length_a   1.000
_cell.length_b   1.000
_cell.length_c   1.000
_cell.angle_alpha   90.00
_cell.angle_beta   90.00
_cell.angle_gamma   90.00
#
_symmetry.space_group_name_H-M   'P 1'
#
loop_
_entity.id
_entity.type
_entity.pdbx_description
1 polymer ?
#
loop_
_entity_poly.entity_id
_entity_poly.type
_entity_poly.pdbx_seq_one_letter_code
_entity_poly.pdbx_strand_id
1 'polypeptide(L)'
;MNTLTPDHNDVTPMDDLPGSSRVSGAGMRDLLRDTGLLVTTLAPGGRVQDAAGLRERCRQLITNFSDALARRGYPDDVRQDALIAQCGLLDETALRYLPAESRAAWQLKPLQVEQFNLHDAGERVIERLEARMREASPNLDLLECYSAILGMGFVGRYAREGEAKRTALVTSLNTQLETLRPSSARPFMTDRAGRRLSDWFYWLSPWAIAGLACVVALIVWMVWAAALDVQIAHLLPVKGGQP
;
A
#
# COMPACT_ATOMS: atom_id res chain seq x y z
N MET A 1 74.42 31.29 30.03
CA MET A 1 73.50 31.32 31.19
C MET A 1 72.12 31.72 30.66
N ASN A 2 70.94 31.16 30.97
CA ASN A 2 70.44 30.00 31.76
C ASN A 2 68.98 29.72 31.26
N THR A 3 68.32 28.56 31.37
CA THR A 3 68.66 27.16 31.73
C THR A 3 67.56 26.19 31.23
N LEU A 4 67.96 24.97 30.83
CA LEU A 4 67.27 23.65 30.93
C LEU A 4 65.72 23.61 31.05
N THR A 5 64.96 23.27 29.98
CA THR A 5 64.38 21.92 29.62
C THR A 5 63.00 21.61 30.27
N PRO A 6 62.25 20.55 29.89
CA PRO A 6 61.18 20.64 28.89
C PRO A 6 59.80 20.19 29.43
N ASP A 7 58.74 20.24 28.61
CA ASP A 7 57.55 19.40 28.83
C ASP A 7 56.96 18.89 27.51
N HIS A 8 56.38 17.70 27.57
CA HIS A 8 55.92 16.89 26.44
C HIS A 8 54.48 16.46 26.72
N ASN A 9 53.53 16.89 25.87
CA ASN A 9 52.27 16.19 25.69
C ASN A 9 51.70 16.49 24.30
N ASP A 10 51.93 15.53 23.41
CA ASP A 10 51.25 15.43 22.12
C ASP A 10 49.86 14.85 22.37
N VAL A 11 48.81 15.65 22.24
CA VAL A 11 47.41 15.17 22.30
C VAL A 11 46.61 15.85 21.21
N THR A 12 46.52 15.19 20.06
CA THR A 12 45.46 15.42 19.06
C THR A 12 44.10 15.06 19.67
N PRO A 13 43.13 16.01 19.75
CA PRO A 13 41.75 15.67 20.04
C PRO A 13 41.17 14.86 18.86
N MET A 14 40.58 13.72 19.18
CA MET A 14 39.99 12.77 18.22
C MET A 14 38.85 13.39 17.40
N ASP A 15 38.58 12.78 16.24
CA ASP A 15 37.37 13.01 15.44
C ASP A 15 36.09 12.90 16.29
N ASP A 16 35.39 14.02 16.46
CA ASP A 16 33.97 14.03 16.80
C ASP A 16 33.18 13.53 15.58
N LEU A 17 33.10 12.21 15.42
CA LEU A 17 32.13 11.57 14.52
C LEU A 17 30.73 11.80 15.11
N PRO A 18 29.84 12.60 14.47
CA PRO A 18 28.47 12.70 14.92
C PRO A 18 27.80 11.35 14.66
N GLY A 19 27.61 10.58 15.74
CA GLY A 19 26.83 9.35 15.73
C GLY A 19 25.43 9.66 15.21
N SER A 20 25.20 9.37 13.93
CA SER A 20 23.94 9.65 13.24
C SER A 20 22.85 8.75 13.79
N SER A 21 22.24 9.19 14.89
CA SER A 21 20.93 8.73 15.34
C SER A 21 19.92 9.14 14.30
N ARG A 22 19.80 8.34 13.23
CA ARG A 22 18.77 8.51 12.21
C ARG A 22 17.43 8.56 12.93
N VAL A 23 16.82 9.75 12.94
CA VAL A 23 15.47 9.94 13.49
C VAL A 23 14.57 8.92 12.80
N SER A 24 13.81 8.15 13.59
CA SER A 24 13.07 6.95 13.15
C SER A 24 11.84 7.24 12.26
N GLY A 25 11.93 8.28 11.43
CA GLY A 25 10.97 8.72 10.42
C GLY A 25 11.62 9.59 9.34
N ALA A 26 12.90 9.37 9.00
CA ALA A 26 13.67 10.18 8.04
C ALA A 26 14.06 9.44 6.73
N GLY A 27 13.53 8.24 6.50
CA GLY A 27 13.73 7.46 5.25
C GLY A 27 12.45 7.42 4.40
N MET A 28 12.60 7.39 3.07
CA MET A 28 11.58 7.63 2.01
C MET A 28 10.10 7.37 2.32
N ARG A 29 9.76 6.32 3.09
CA ARG A 29 8.40 6.03 3.58
C ARG A 29 7.72 7.24 4.23
N ASP A 30 8.46 8.10 4.95
CA ASP A 30 7.89 9.30 5.59
C ASP A 30 7.39 10.34 4.56
N LEU A 31 8.12 10.49 3.45
CA LEU A 31 7.77 11.40 2.35
C LEU A 31 6.49 10.97 1.61
N LEU A 32 6.12 9.69 1.68
CA LEU A 32 4.89 9.15 1.09
C LEU A 32 3.63 9.43 1.93
N ARG A 33 3.73 10.10 3.09
CA ARG A 33 2.59 10.38 3.99
C ARG A 33 1.41 11.03 3.26
N ASP A 34 1.67 12.08 2.48
CA ASP A 34 0.60 12.82 1.79
C ASP A 34 0.03 12.04 0.59
N THR A 35 0.83 11.15 -0.01
CA THR A 35 0.34 10.15 -0.97
C THR A 35 -0.62 9.18 -0.30
N GLY A 36 -0.28 8.65 0.88
CA GLY A 36 -1.16 7.76 1.66
C GLY A 36 -2.44 8.44 2.12
N LEU A 37 -2.39 9.72 2.50
CA LEU A 37 -3.58 10.53 2.78
C LEU A 37 -4.45 10.70 1.53
N LEU A 38 -3.87 10.93 0.34
CA LEU A 38 -4.65 11.00 -0.90
C LEU A 38 -5.29 9.66 -1.23
N VAL A 39 -4.54 8.56 -1.21
CA VAL A 39 -5.05 7.21 -1.53
C VAL A 39 -6.19 6.81 -0.58
N THR A 40 -6.07 7.08 0.72
CA THR A 40 -7.14 6.80 1.69
C THR A 40 -8.36 7.72 1.55
N THR A 41 -8.18 8.97 1.12
CA THR A 41 -9.30 9.90 0.80
C THR A 41 -10.08 9.44 -0.44
N LEU A 42 -9.42 8.77 -1.39
CA LEU A 42 -10.00 8.24 -2.62
C LEU A 42 -10.65 6.86 -2.47
N ALA A 43 -10.38 6.15 -1.36
CA ALA A 43 -10.93 4.83 -1.06
C ALA A 43 -12.48 4.84 -1.00
N PRO A 44 -13.15 3.65 -1.03
CA PRO A 44 -14.60 3.56 -1.22
C PRO A 44 -15.41 4.43 -0.26
N GLY A 45 -16.06 5.46 -0.82
CA GLY A 45 -16.77 6.51 -0.06
C GLY A 45 -16.35 7.92 -0.48
N GLY A 46 -15.10 8.10 -0.95
CA GLY A 46 -14.62 9.36 -1.52
C GLY A 46 -15.27 9.69 -2.86
N ARG A 47 -16.08 10.76 -2.92
CA ARG A 47 -16.61 11.28 -4.20
C ARG A 47 -15.62 12.27 -4.82
N VAL A 48 -14.81 11.82 -5.78
CA VAL A 48 -14.06 12.71 -6.67
C VAL A 48 -15.04 13.33 -7.66
N GLN A 49 -15.41 14.60 -7.42
CA GLN A 49 -16.18 15.40 -8.37
C GLN A 49 -15.28 16.15 -9.36
N ASP A 50 -14.02 16.39 -8.99
CA ASP A 50 -13.03 17.09 -9.81
C ASP A 50 -11.82 16.19 -10.10
N ALA A 51 -11.77 15.66 -11.33
CA ALA A 51 -10.65 14.86 -11.81
C ALA A 51 -9.43 15.69 -12.24
N ALA A 52 -9.63 16.97 -12.58
CA ALA A 52 -8.53 17.87 -12.95
C ALA A 52 -7.75 18.31 -11.70
N GLY A 53 -8.45 18.71 -10.63
CA GLY A 53 -7.86 18.97 -9.31
C GLY A 53 -7.19 17.74 -8.70
N LEU A 54 -7.76 16.54 -8.88
CA LEU A 54 -7.07 15.29 -8.51
C LEU A 54 -5.75 15.13 -9.28
N ARG A 55 -5.78 15.31 -10.61
CA ARG A 55 -4.58 15.18 -11.45
C ARG A 55 -3.49 16.15 -11.02
N GLU A 56 -3.85 17.40 -10.77
CA GLU A 56 -2.88 18.41 -10.34
C GLU A 56 -2.32 18.11 -8.94
N ARG A 57 -3.16 17.66 -8.01
CA ARG A 57 -2.69 17.19 -6.70
C ARG A 57 -1.71 16.02 -6.81
N CYS A 58 -1.95 15.07 -7.73
CA CYS A 58 -1.01 13.99 -8.00
C CYS A 58 0.33 14.50 -8.56
N ARG A 59 0.32 15.48 -9.48
CA ARG A 59 1.56 16.10 -9.99
C ARG A 59 2.35 16.78 -8.87
N GLN A 60 1.69 17.56 -8.02
CA GLN A 60 2.32 18.19 -6.87
C GLN A 60 2.95 17.18 -5.91
N LEU A 61 2.29 16.03 -5.66
CA LEU A 61 2.85 14.95 -4.84
C LEU A 61 4.12 14.32 -5.45
N ILE A 62 4.14 14.13 -6.78
CA ILE A 62 5.31 13.60 -7.51
C ILE A 62 6.46 14.61 -7.48
N THR A 63 6.20 15.89 -7.73
CA THR A 63 7.20 16.97 -7.65
C THR A 63 7.77 17.09 -6.23
N ASN A 64 6.90 17.18 -5.21
CA ASN A 64 7.32 17.28 -3.81
C ASN A 64 8.18 16.09 -3.38
N PHE A 65 7.83 14.88 -3.82
CA PHE A 65 8.60 13.67 -3.51
C PHE A 65 9.96 13.69 -4.23
N SER A 66 9.99 14.02 -5.51
CA SER A 66 11.23 14.15 -6.30
C SER A 66 12.21 15.14 -5.65
N ASP A 67 11.74 16.34 -5.32
CA ASP A 67 12.56 17.38 -4.69
C ASP A 67 13.04 16.96 -3.29
N ALA A 68 12.20 16.28 -2.52
CA ALA A 68 12.58 15.80 -1.19
C ALA A 68 13.60 14.67 -1.26
N LEU A 69 13.49 13.76 -2.23
CA LEU A 69 14.47 12.72 -2.48
C LEU A 69 15.82 13.32 -2.94
N ALA A 70 15.78 14.32 -3.83
CA ALA A 70 16.97 15.04 -4.29
C ALA A 70 17.66 15.80 -3.15
N ARG A 71 16.90 16.53 -2.31
CA ARG A 71 17.43 17.23 -1.11
C ARG A 71 18.05 16.27 -0.08
N ARG A 72 17.60 15.01 -0.01
CA ARG A 72 18.19 13.97 0.84
C ARG A 72 19.39 13.25 0.20
N GLY A 73 19.78 13.63 -1.02
CA GLY A 73 20.96 13.08 -1.69
C GLY A 73 20.79 11.64 -2.19
N TYR A 74 19.57 11.15 -2.39
CA TYR A 74 19.38 9.80 -2.93
C TYR A 74 19.86 9.71 -4.39
N PRO A 75 20.56 8.62 -4.79
CA PRO A 75 21.03 8.41 -6.17
C PRO A 75 19.92 8.45 -7.22
N ASP A 76 20.24 8.91 -8.43
CA ASP A 76 19.27 9.12 -9.53
C ASP A 76 18.44 7.86 -9.85
N ASP A 77 19.08 6.70 -9.91
CA ASP A 77 18.43 5.40 -10.19
C ASP A 77 17.48 4.97 -9.06
N VAL A 78 17.84 5.29 -7.82
CA VAL A 78 17.02 5.06 -6.62
C VAL A 78 15.83 6.02 -6.57
N ARG A 79 16.02 7.31 -6.92
CA ARG A 79 14.92 8.27 -7.01
C ARG A 79 13.94 7.88 -8.11
N GLN A 80 14.44 7.50 -9.28
CA GLN A 80 13.63 7.12 -10.43
C GLN A 80 12.73 5.90 -10.11
N ASP A 81 13.29 4.88 -9.46
CA ASP A 81 12.52 3.72 -8.98
C ASP A 81 11.38 4.12 -8.03
N ALA A 82 11.68 4.96 -7.03
CA ALA A 82 10.70 5.42 -6.06
C ALA A 82 9.59 6.27 -6.72
N LEU A 83 9.95 7.16 -7.65
CA LEU A 83 9.04 8.05 -8.37
C LEU A 83 8.09 7.28 -9.30
N ILE A 84 8.62 6.31 -10.07
CA ILE A 84 7.80 5.43 -10.91
C ILE A 84 6.82 4.61 -10.05
N ALA A 85 7.26 4.11 -8.89
CA ALA A 85 6.40 3.37 -7.96
C ALA A 85 5.28 4.24 -7.36
N GLN A 86 5.58 5.47 -6.94
CA GLN A 86 4.56 6.42 -6.46
C GLN A 86 3.57 6.77 -7.58
N CYS A 87 4.07 7.00 -8.80
CA CYS A 87 3.25 7.30 -9.97
C CYS A 87 2.30 6.15 -10.32
N GLY A 88 2.79 4.90 -10.34
CA GLY A 88 1.98 3.71 -10.59
C GLY A 88 0.86 3.52 -9.56
N LEU A 89 1.13 3.77 -8.27
CA LEU A 89 0.11 3.78 -7.21
C LEU A 89 -0.95 4.86 -7.44
N LEU A 90 -0.55 6.09 -7.79
CA LEU A 90 -1.48 7.19 -8.05
C LEU A 90 -2.35 6.91 -9.28
N ASP A 91 -1.78 6.38 -10.36
CA ASP A 91 -2.53 5.96 -11.55
C ASP A 91 -3.51 4.82 -11.24
N GLU A 92 -3.08 3.75 -10.56
CA GLU A 92 -3.99 2.68 -10.15
C GLU A 92 -5.13 3.18 -9.27
N THR A 93 -4.84 4.06 -8.32
CA THR A 93 -5.83 4.64 -7.40
C THR A 93 -6.84 5.48 -8.17
N ALA A 94 -6.38 6.36 -9.06
CA ALA A 94 -7.25 7.17 -9.91
C ALA A 94 -8.13 6.29 -10.82
N LEU A 95 -7.54 5.28 -11.47
CA LEU A 95 -8.27 4.36 -12.34
C LEU A 95 -9.31 3.52 -11.58
N ARG A 96 -9.02 3.14 -10.33
CA ARG A 96 -9.91 2.36 -9.47
C ARG A 96 -11.11 3.16 -8.97
N TYR A 97 -10.93 4.44 -8.62
CA TYR A 97 -11.94 5.22 -7.88
C TYR A 97 -12.58 6.39 -8.66
N LEU A 98 -12.02 6.83 -9.78
CA LEU A 98 -12.66 7.87 -10.61
C LEU A 98 -14.00 7.41 -11.22
N PRO A 99 -14.96 8.32 -11.44
CA PRO A 99 -16.14 8.08 -12.28
C PRO A 99 -15.77 7.62 -13.69
N ALA A 100 -16.66 6.91 -14.38
CA ALA A 100 -16.35 6.24 -15.66
C ALA A 100 -15.82 7.20 -16.75
N GLU A 101 -16.40 8.40 -16.88
CA GLU A 101 -15.99 9.42 -17.83
C GLU A 101 -14.57 9.94 -17.53
N SER A 102 -14.35 10.41 -16.29
CA SER A 102 -13.03 10.86 -15.83
C SER A 102 -11.96 9.76 -15.90
N ARG A 103 -12.35 8.51 -15.63
CA ARG A 103 -11.48 7.34 -15.76
C ARG A 103 -11.05 7.11 -17.20
N ALA A 104 -11.95 7.22 -18.18
CA ALA A 104 -11.61 7.08 -19.60
C ALA A 104 -10.62 8.18 -20.05
N ALA A 105 -10.86 9.43 -19.65
CA ALA A 105 -9.91 10.53 -19.88
C ALA A 105 -8.54 10.27 -19.21
N TRP A 106 -8.53 9.63 -18.04
CA TRP A 106 -7.30 9.25 -17.36
C TRP A 106 -6.54 8.12 -18.06
N GLN A 107 -7.24 7.11 -18.57
CA GLN A 107 -6.65 5.98 -19.30
C GLN A 107 -5.94 6.41 -20.59
N LEU A 108 -6.46 7.43 -21.29
CA LEU A 108 -5.85 7.97 -22.50
C LEU A 108 -4.48 8.62 -22.26
N LYS A 109 -4.27 9.20 -21.07
CA LYS A 109 -3.01 9.85 -20.70
C LYS A 109 -2.79 9.77 -19.18
N PRO A 110 -2.30 8.63 -18.67
CA PRO A 110 -2.01 8.44 -17.25
C PRO A 110 -0.71 9.15 -16.86
N LEU A 111 -0.48 9.37 -15.56
CA LEU A 111 0.68 10.09 -15.04
C LEU A 111 2.00 9.43 -15.44
N GLN A 112 2.06 8.10 -15.51
CA GLN A 112 3.25 7.35 -15.97
C GLN A 112 3.68 7.76 -17.40
N VAL A 113 2.71 8.06 -18.28
CA VAL A 113 2.99 8.56 -19.63
C VAL A 113 3.36 10.04 -19.58
N GLU A 114 2.64 10.86 -18.79
CA GLU A 114 2.92 12.30 -18.67
C GLU A 114 4.32 12.61 -18.10
N GLN A 115 4.77 11.85 -17.10
CA GLN A 115 5.98 12.14 -16.32
C GLN A 115 7.20 11.33 -16.79
N PHE A 116 7.01 10.09 -17.25
CA PHE A 116 8.11 9.16 -17.54
C PHE A 116 8.06 8.57 -18.96
N ASN A 117 7.04 8.90 -19.76
CA ASN A 117 6.75 8.25 -21.05
C ASN A 117 6.63 6.71 -20.95
N LEU A 118 6.24 6.21 -19.77
CA LEU A 118 6.06 4.78 -19.48
C LEU A 118 4.59 4.38 -19.61
N HIS A 119 4.37 3.16 -20.10
CA HIS A 119 3.04 2.57 -20.28
C HIS A 119 2.84 1.32 -19.41
N ASP A 120 3.92 0.84 -18.79
CA ASP A 120 4.13 -0.47 -18.17
C ASP A 120 4.49 -0.38 -16.67
N ALA A 121 4.20 0.73 -15.98
CA ALA A 121 4.59 0.91 -14.57
C ALA A 121 4.14 -0.24 -13.66
N GLY A 122 2.97 -0.83 -13.93
CA GLY A 122 2.44 -2.00 -13.20
C GLY A 122 3.34 -3.25 -13.27
N GLU A 123 4.06 -3.45 -14.37
CA GLU A 123 5.08 -4.49 -14.52
C GLU A 123 6.42 -3.99 -13.97
N ARG A 124 6.87 -2.83 -14.45
CA ARG A 124 8.17 -2.21 -14.16
C ARG A 124 8.46 -2.11 -12.66
N VAL A 125 7.50 -1.66 -11.87
CA VAL A 125 7.63 -1.47 -10.42
C VAL A 125 7.94 -2.79 -9.72
N ILE A 126 7.31 -3.88 -10.16
CA ILE A 126 7.53 -5.22 -9.60
C ILE A 126 8.86 -5.82 -10.06
N GLU A 127 9.19 -5.71 -11.36
CA GLU A 127 10.49 -6.13 -11.88
C GLU A 127 11.67 -5.42 -11.19
N ARG A 128 11.55 -4.10 -10.98
CA ARG A 128 12.58 -3.29 -10.32
C ARG A 128 12.68 -3.64 -8.85
N LEU A 129 11.57 -3.81 -8.13
CA LEU A 129 11.57 -4.32 -6.76
C LEU A 129 12.26 -5.69 -6.65
N GLU A 130 11.88 -6.66 -7.50
CA GLU A 130 12.50 -7.99 -7.53
C GLU A 130 13.99 -7.95 -7.92
N ALA A 131 14.42 -6.97 -8.71
CA ALA A 131 15.85 -6.72 -8.98
C ALA A 131 16.57 -6.16 -7.74
N ARG A 132 16.03 -5.10 -7.11
CA ARG A 132 16.61 -4.48 -5.90
C ARG A 132 16.71 -5.47 -4.75
N MET A 133 15.70 -6.31 -4.52
CA MET A 133 15.72 -7.35 -3.49
C MET A 133 16.84 -8.39 -3.67
N ARG A 134 17.38 -8.55 -4.90
CA ARG A 134 18.49 -9.47 -5.23
C ARG A 134 19.87 -8.82 -5.21
N GLU A 135 19.96 -7.51 -4.98
CA GLU A 135 21.25 -6.83 -4.84
C GLU A 135 21.97 -7.31 -3.57
N ALA A 136 23.31 -7.44 -3.63
CA ALA A 136 24.10 -7.88 -2.47
C ALA A 136 24.08 -6.88 -1.30
N SER A 137 23.82 -5.60 -1.59
CA SER A 137 23.62 -4.54 -0.60
C SER A 137 22.48 -3.64 -1.09
N PRO A 138 21.21 -4.01 -0.83
CA PRO A 138 20.07 -3.29 -1.35
C PRO A 138 19.83 -2.00 -0.58
N ASN A 139 19.31 -0.97 -1.25
CA ASN A 139 18.94 0.28 -0.60
C ASN A 139 17.71 0.07 0.33
N LEU A 140 17.95 0.08 1.64
CA LEU A 140 16.93 -0.17 2.66
C LEU A 140 15.73 0.79 2.55
N ASP A 141 15.99 2.09 2.43
CA ASP A 141 14.94 3.12 2.36
C ASP A 141 14.04 2.94 1.11
N LEU A 142 14.63 2.51 -0.01
CA LEU A 142 13.89 2.18 -1.23
C LEU A 142 13.02 0.94 -1.06
N LEU A 143 13.52 -0.12 -0.39
CA LEU A 143 12.72 -1.29 -0.07
C LEU A 143 11.57 -0.96 0.90
N GLU A 144 11.78 -0.05 1.86
CA GLU A 144 10.71 0.46 2.73
C GLU A 144 9.69 1.32 1.97
N CYS A 145 10.14 2.10 0.98
CA CYS A 145 9.28 2.83 0.04
C CYS A 145 8.37 1.88 -0.76
N TYR A 146 8.93 0.83 -1.36
CA TYR A 146 8.16 -0.21 -2.05
C TYR A 146 7.17 -0.93 -1.10
N SER A 147 7.60 -1.27 0.12
CA SER A 147 6.73 -1.89 1.13
C SER A 147 5.54 -0.99 1.51
N ALA A 148 5.77 0.32 1.65
CA ALA A 148 4.71 1.29 1.87
C ALA A 148 3.74 1.40 0.68
N ILE A 149 4.26 1.42 -0.55
CA ILE A 149 3.47 1.49 -1.79
C ILE A 149 2.58 0.25 -1.98
N LEU A 150 3.14 -0.95 -1.77
CA LEU A 150 2.38 -2.20 -1.75
C LEU A 150 1.33 -2.22 -0.61
N GLY A 151 1.71 -1.72 0.57
CA GLY A 151 0.82 -1.58 1.72
C GLY A 151 -0.35 -0.60 1.52
N MET A 152 -0.20 0.38 0.62
CA MET A 152 -1.27 1.30 0.19
C MET A 152 -2.21 0.71 -0.88
N GLY A 153 -2.00 -0.55 -1.29
CA GLY A 153 -2.87 -1.22 -2.25
C GLY A 153 -2.48 -1.06 -3.73
N PHE A 154 -1.20 -0.79 -4.00
CA PHE A 154 -0.63 -1.05 -5.33
C PHE A 154 -0.69 -2.55 -5.64
N VAL A 155 -1.13 -2.90 -6.85
CA VAL A 155 -1.33 -4.27 -7.30
C VAL A 155 -0.36 -4.63 -8.43
N GLY A 156 -0.12 -3.73 -9.38
CA GLY A 156 0.70 -3.95 -10.56
C GLY A 156 0.25 -5.16 -11.37
N ARG A 157 1.22 -5.88 -11.94
CA ARG A 157 1.02 -7.10 -12.73
C ARG A 157 0.19 -8.19 -12.03
N TYR A 158 0.13 -8.19 -10.70
CA TYR A 158 -0.65 -9.16 -9.94
C TYR A 158 -2.16 -9.03 -10.14
N ALA A 159 -2.66 -7.98 -10.78
CA ALA A 159 -4.04 -7.90 -11.26
C ALA A 159 -4.35 -8.99 -12.31
N ARG A 160 -3.32 -9.47 -13.03
CA ARG A 160 -3.39 -10.59 -13.98
C ARG A 160 -2.86 -11.89 -13.36
N GLU A 161 -1.80 -11.81 -12.57
CA GLU A 161 -1.13 -13.00 -12.04
C GLU A 161 -1.72 -13.57 -10.73
N GLY A 162 -2.56 -12.82 -10.03
CA GLY A 162 -3.28 -13.24 -8.84
C GLY A 162 -2.66 -12.83 -7.49
N GLU A 163 -3.53 -12.61 -6.50
CA GLU A 163 -3.18 -12.07 -5.17
C GLU A 163 -2.21 -12.96 -4.37
N ALA A 164 -2.22 -14.27 -4.60
CA ALA A 164 -1.32 -15.20 -3.90
C ALA A 164 0.17 -14.87 -4.17
N LYS A 165 0.52 -14.52 -5.41
CA LYS A 165 1.88 -14.10 -5.76
C LYS A 165 2.24 -12.73 -5.17
N ARG A 166 1.30 -11.78 -5.20
CA ARG A 166 1.47 -10.47 -4.54
C ARG A 166 1.75 -10.62 -3.05
N THR A 167 0.95 -11.44 -2.37
CA THR A 167 1.11 -11.76 -0.94
C THR A 167 2.45 -12.44 -0.67
N ALA A 168 2.92 -13.34 -1.54
CA ALA A 168 4.23 -13.97 -1.42
C ALA A 168 5.38 -12.95 -1.55
N LEU A 169 5.35 -12.06 -2.56
CA LEU A 169 6.36 -10.99 -2.72
C LEU A 169 6.36 -10.04 -1.51
N VAL A 170 5.17 -9.56 -1.10
CA VAL A 170 5.03 -8.70 0.09
C VAL A 170 5.59 -9.38 1.33
N THR A 171 5.36 -10.69 1.51
CA THR A 171 5.91 -11.44 2.64
C THR A 171 7.43 -11.52 2.57
N SER A 172 8.00 -11.89 1.42
CA SER A 172 9.45 -11.95 1.20
C SER A 172 10.13 -10.60 1.45
N LEU A 173 9.57 -9.50 0.92
CA LEU A 173 10.07 -8.14 1.14
C LEU A 173 10.08 -7.77 2.62
N ASN A 174 9.00 -8.07 3.37
CA ASN A 174 8.95 -7.75 4.80
C ASN A 174 9.96 -8.59 5.61
N THR A 175 10.13 -9.88 5.32
CA THR A 175 11.16 -10.72 5.96
C THR A 175 12.58 -10.18 5.68
N GLN A 176 12.83 -9.72 4.45
CA GLN A 176 14.12 -9.11 4.10
C GLN A 176 14.34 -7.79 4.84
N LEU A 177 13.32 -6.92 4.92
CA LEU A 177 13.36 -5.68 5.69
C LEU A 177 13.60 -5.93 7.20
N GLU A 178 12.96 -6.93 7.79
CA GLU A 178 13.18 -7.33 9.19
C GLU A 178 14.62 -7.84 9.43
N THR A 179 15.24 -8.45 8.42
CA THR A 179 16.63 -8.94 8.48
C THR A 179 17.66 -7.81 8.28
N LEU A 180 17.36 -6.84 7.41
CA LEU A 180 18.24 -5.71 7.11
C LEU A 180 18.18 -4.59 8.16
N ARG A 181 17.12 -4.53 8.97
CA ARG A 181 16.99 -3.54 10.05
C ARG A 181 18.02 -3.81 11.16
N PRO A 182 18.95 -2.88 11.44
CA PRO A 182 19.92 -3.08 12.51
C PRO A 182 19.24 -3.16 13.87
N SER A 183 19.72 -4.06 14.75
CA SER A 183 19.11 -4.39 16.05
C SER A 183 18.85 -3.18 16.97
N SER A 184 19.57 -2.08 16.78
CA SER A 184 19.43 -0.83 17.55
C SER A 184 18.17 -0.01 17.18
N ALA A 185 17.46 -0.36 16.11
CA ALA A 185 16.24 0.33 15.66
C ALA A 185 15.01 -0.60 15.73
N ARG A 186 14.69 -1.07 16.94
CA ARG A 186 13.37 -1.65 17.27
C ARG A 186 12.49 -0.62 18.01
N PRO A 187 11.99 0.46 17.36
CA PRO A 187 10.98 1.30 17.98
C PRO A 187 9.69 0.50 18.19
N PHE A 188 8.97 0.87 19.24
CA PHE A 188 7.78 0.18 19.73
C PHE A 188 6.70 0.01 18.64
N MET A 189 6.16 -1.21 18.57
CA MET A 189 5.27 -1.71 17.52
C MET A 189 3.97 -0.91 17.40
N THR A 190 3.89 0.02 16.43
CA THR A 190 2.65 0.76 16.11
C THR A 190 2.29 0.83 14.62
N ASP A 191 3.23 0.60 13.70
CA ASP A 191 2.98 0.67 12.24
C ASP A 191 2.43 -0.65 11.64
N ARG A 192 1.53 -1.32 12.39
CA ARG A 192 0.82 -2.55 11.96
C ARG A 192 -0.66 -2.30 11.63
N ALA A 193 -1.16 -1.08 11.88
CA ALA A 193 -2.57 -0.73 11.72
C ALA A 193 -3.06 -0.70 10.25
N GLY A 194 -2.24 -0.22 9.32
CA GLY A 194 -2.65 -0.02 7.91
C GLY A 194 -3.01 -1.31 7.17
N ARG A 195 -2.19 -2.37 7.31
CA ARG A 195 -2.40 -3.66 6.60
C ARG A 195 -3.75 -4.31 6.93
N ARG A 196 -4.14 -4.28 8.22
CA ARG A 196 -5.35 -4.97 8.68
C ARG A 196 -6.66 -4.30 8.23
N LEU A 197 -6.65 -2.99 7.96
CA LEU A 197 -7.82 -2.26 7.47
C LEU A 197 -8.02 -2.44 5.96
N SER A 198 -6.94 -2.48 5.18
CA SER A 198 -6.98 -2.80 3.75
C SER A 198 -7.57 -4.18 3.50
N ASP A 199 -6.99 -5.22 4.11
CA ASP A 199 -7.42 -6.61 3.91
C ASP A 199 -8.88 -6.83 4.37
N TRP A 200 -9.32 -6.13 5.42
CA TRP A 200 -10.71 -6.16 5.89
C TRP A 200 -11.69 -5.56 4.87
N PHE A 201 -11.30 -4.48 4.16
CA PHE A 201 -12.16 -3.85 3.15
C PHE A 201 -12.23 -4.68 1.86
N TYR A 202 -11.16 -5.38 1.48
CA TYR A 202 -11.19 -6.35 0.37
C TYR A 202 -12.00 -7.62 0.71
N TRP A 203 -12.17 -7.95 1.99
CA TRP A 203 -13.01 -9.07 2.45
C TRP A 203 -14.53 -8.79 2.43
N LEU A 204 -14.96 -7.53 2.33
CA LEU A 204 -16.35 -7.18 1.99
C LEU A 204 -16.62 -7.34 0.48
N SER A 205 -16.27 -8.53 -0.05
CA SER A 205 -16.64 -8.95 -1.39
C SER A 205 -18.16 -8.88 -1.55
N PRO A 206 -18.71 -8.20 -2.59
CA PRO A 206 -20.16 -8.12 -2.81
C PRO A 206 -20.85 -9.49 -2.86
N TRP A 207 -20.11 -10.53 -3.24
CA TRP A 207 -20.54 -11.93 -3.26
C TRP A 207 -20.79 -12.53 -1.88
N ALA A 208 -20.07 -12.08 -0.83
CA ALA A 208 -20.32 -12.52 0.55
C ALA A 208 -21.64 -11.94 1.09
N ILE A 209 -21.95 -10.68 0.73
CA ILE A 209 -23.22 -10.03 1.08
C ILE A 209 -24.38 -10.70 0.31
N ALA A 210 -24.20 -11.00 -0.98
CA ALA A 210 -25.17 -11.75 -1.77
C ALA A 210 -25.41 -13.18 -1.21
N GLY A 211 -24.34 -13.88 -0.82
CA GLY A 211 -24.43 -15.19 -0.18
C GLY A 211 -25.19 -15.15 1.15
N LEU A 212 -24.91 -14.17 2.01
CA LEU A 212 -25.62 -13.98 3.28
C LEU A 212 -27.11 -13.67 3.04
N ALA A 213 -27.43 -12.81 2.07
CA ALA A 213 -28.81 -12.52 1.69
C ALA A 213 -29.57 -13.76 1.20
N CYS A 214 -28.94 -14.61 0.38
CA CYS A 214 -29.50 -15.90 -0.03
C CYS A 214 -29.77 -16.84 1.17
N VAL A 215 -28.82 -16.95 2.11
CA VAL A 215 -29.01 -17.77 3.32
C VAL A 215 -30.17 -17.27 4.18
N VAL A 216 -30.28 -15.95 4.39
CA VAL A 216 -31.41 -15.35 5.12
C VAL A 216 -32.73 -15.62 4.40
N ALA A 217 -32.79 -15.46 3.07
CA ALA A 217 -33.99 -15.75 2.29
C ALA A 217 -34.43 -17.23 2.38
N LEU A 218 -33.47 -18.17 2.33
CA LEU A 218 -33.74 -19.60 2.50
C LEU A 218 -34.27 -19.94 3.91
N ILE A 219 -33.73 -19.32 4.96
CA ILE A 219 -34.22 -19.51 6.34
C ILE A 219 -35.65 -18.98 6.47
N VAL A 220 -35.94 -17.79 5.95
CA VAL A 220 -37.30 -17.21 5.96
C VAL A 220 -38.27 -18.11 5.19
N TRP A 221 -37.89 -18.62 4.02
CA TRP A 221 -38.72 -19.53 3.22
C TRP A 221 -38.99 -20.86 3.94
N MET A 222 -37.98 -21.47 4.56
CA MET A 222 -38.11 -22.68 5.38
C MET A 222 -39.07 -22.50 6.56
N VAL A 223 -38.94 -21.39 7.31
CA VAL A 223 -39.83 -21.08 8.43
C VAL A 223 -41.27 -20.87 7.95
N TRP A 224 -41.45 -20.19 6.81
CA TRP A 224 -42.76 -19.95 6.22
C TRP A 224 -43.41 -21.24 5.73
N ALA A 225 -42.67 -22.13 5.06
CA ALA A 225 -43.14 -23.44 4.61
C ALA A 225 -43.59 -24.32 5.79
N ALA A 226 -42.75 -24.45 6.83
CA ALA A 226 -43.08 -25.21 8.03
C ALA A 226 -44.31 -24.64 8.77
N ALA A 227 -44.50 -23.32 8.77
CA ALA A 227 -45.68 -22.68 9.33
C ALA A 227 -46.96 -23.00 8.54
N LEU A 228 -46.89 -23.10 7.20
CA LEU A 228 -48.02 -23.53 6.38
C LEU A 228 -48.37 -25.00 6.61
N ASP A 229 -47.38 -25.91 6.64
CA ASP A 229 -47.63 -27.34 6.85
C ASP A 229 -48.33 -27.62 8.19
N VAL A 230 -47.95 -26.90 9.26
CA VAL A 230 -48.63 -26.96 10.56
C VAL A 230 -50.08 -26.46 10.48
N GLN A 231 -50.36 -25.40 9.72
CA GLN A 231 -51.72 -24.88 9.55
C GLN A 231 -52.58 -25.81 8.66
N ILE A 232 -52.01 -26.40 7.61
CA ILE A 232 -52.69 -27.37 6.75
C ILE A 232 -53.02 -28.66 7.53
N ALA A 233 -52.10 -29.14 8.37
CA ALA A 233 -52.34 -30.29 9.24
C ALA A 233 -53.50 -30.07 10.23
N HIS A 234 -53.68 -28.85 10.75
CA HIS A 234 -54.82 -28.50 11.59
C HIS A 234 -56.16 -28.37 10.82
N LEU A 235 -56.12 -28.16 9.50
CA LEU A 235 -57.31 -28.02 8.65
C LEU A 235 -57.78 -29.34 8.00
N LEU A 236 -57.13 -30.47 8.30
CA LEU A 236 -57.52 -31.80 7.83
C LEU A 236 -57.99 -32.74 8.97
N PRO A 237 -59.05 -32.41 9.74
CA PRO A 237 -59.75 -33.41 10.53
C PRO A 237 -60.51 -34.36 9.59
N VAL A 238 -59.99 -35.57 9.46
CA VAL A 238 -60.63 -36.83 9.01
C VAL A 238 -61.92 -36.65 8.18
N LYS A 239 -61.81 -36.83 6.85
CA LYS A 239 -62.92 -37.31 6.02
C LYS A 239 -62.56 -38.64 5.36
N GLY A 240 -62.57 -39.71 6.16
CA GLY A 240 -62.38 -41.08 5.71
C GLY A 240 -63.33 -42.04 6.43
N GLY A 241 -64.31 -42.56 5.70
CA GLY A 241 -65.31 -43.53 6.16
C GLY A 241 -66.52 -42.93 6.91
N GLN A 242 -67.74 -43.44 6.78
CA GLN A 242 -68.31 -44.41 5.83
C GLN A 242 -69.86 -44.25 5.85
N PRO A 243 -70.63 -44.84 4.92
CA PRO A 243 -71.05 -46.23 5.11
C PRO A 243 -70.62 -47.18 3.98
#